data_AF-A0A8D0AGH7-F1
#
_entry.id   AF-A0A8D0AGH7-F1
#
_cell.length_a   1.000
_cell.length_b   1.000
_cell.length_c   1.000
_cell.angle_alpha   90.00
_cell.angle_beta   90.00
_cell.angle_gamma   90.00
#
_symmetry.space_group_name_H-M   'P 1'
#
loop_
_entity.id
_entity.type
_entity.pdbx_description
1 polymer ?
#
loop_
_entity_poly.entity_id
_entity_poly.type
_entity_poly.pdbx_seq_one_letter_code
_entity_poly.pdbx_strand_id
1 'polypeptide(L)'
;ETFRSLELRLTRTFPSPPTDFLFARITVERFTSLFCSSFATVYWDPQQKMVLLKEGVLETEGDAYGYLNDTLSSTGWSILEIRVTFFLAGYLEGFLTAKQMMDHYANMYPQLINDPKILSPVQNFMAKQDEWTREQVKLNKSSDPLWKHAGFIVAQMDGLQAGVADWAKKQGKKPLSLFAIQFLNAVGDLLDLIPALVPTSNRLLRNFKLPGMGHCSALIKMLPGFENLLFAHSSWYTYAATMRIYKHWDFRITEPNTATGKLSFSSYPGFLVSLDDFYLLGSGLMMTQTTNNVFNSSLFDKITPNSLLSWQRVRLAHSLARTGEEWAKTFSMHNSGTYNNQYMVLDRSKVNLGHSVDDGALTVVEQIPGLVEYSDQTQALRRGYWPSYNIPFHQKIYTLSGYGDMWKEYGEDFSYDLCPRAKIFRRDQADVKDLDSLKYIMRFNDYKKDPYSKGDPCKTICCRGDLRAENPTPGGCYDTKVTDFYMARDFGAEAVNGPTTQDGLPPFIWDKFSSISHQGLPQYYNFTFVRMQPLLFEP
;
A
#
# COMPACT_ATOMS: atom_id res chain seq x y z
N GLU A 1 80.40 -31.11 36.20
CA GLU A 1 80.13 -30.75 37.61
C GLU A 1 78.62 -30.49 37.78
N THR A 2 78.02 -31.25 38.70
CA THR A 2 76.80 -30.95 39.51
C THR A 2 75.42 -30.61 38.86
N PHE A 3 74.59 -31.67 38.74
CA PHE A 3 73.21 -31.88 39.25
C PHE A 3 72.10 -30.78 39.21
N ARG A 4 70.99 -31.08 38.50
CA ARG A 4 69.57 -31.26 38.97
C ARG A 4 68.60 -31.18 37.76
N SER A 5 68.06 -32.30 37.25
CA SER A 5 66.79 -33.00 37.55
C SER A 5 65.61 -32.62 36.62
N LEU A 6 64.99 -33.67 36.04
CA LEU A 6 63.80 -33.82 35.17
C LEU A 6 62.67 -32.75 35.32
N GLU A 7 61.83 -32.45 34.33
CA GLU A 7 60.71 -33.30 33.84
C GLU A 7 59.88 -32.56 32.74
N LEU A 8 59.12 -33.31 31.93
CA LEU A 8 58.34 -32.89 30.75
C LEU A 8 57.18 -31.91 31.02
N ARG A 9 56.82 -31.09 30.01
CA ARG A 9 55.42 -30.71 29.70
C ARG A 9 55.19 -30.35 28.22
N LEU A 10 54.23 -31.05 27.62
CA LEU A 10 53.53 -30.75 26.35
C LEU A 10 52.50 -29.64 26.55
N THR A 11 52.25 -28.81 25.51
CA THR A 11 50.92 -28.43 24.94
C THR A 11 51.10 -27.35 23.86
N ARG A 12 50.90 -27.67 22.58
CA ARG A 12 49.67 -27.44 21.75
C ARG A 12 49.21 -25.99 21.67
N THR A 13 49.48 -25.38 20.51
CA THR A 13 48.87 -24.17 19.96
C THR A 13 47.40 -24.45 19.55
N PHE A 14 46.47 -23.62 20.02
CA PHE A 14 45.05 -23.67 19.65
C PHE A 14 44.77 -22.83 18.37
N PRO A 15 43.82 -23.25 17.51
CA PRO A 15 43.38 -22.47 16.36
C PRO A 15 42.38 -21.37 16.74
N SER A 16 42.32 -20.34 15.88
CA SER A 16 41.38 -19.21 15.88
C SER A 16 39.90 -19.63 15.94
N PRO A 17 39.01 -18.81 16.53
CA PRO A 17 37.60 -19.16 16.68
C PRO A 17 36.85 -19.10 15.34
N PRO A 18 35.76 -19.86 15.19
CA PRO A 18 34.97 -19.91 13.96
C PRO A 18 34.14 -18.63 13.78
N THR A 19 33.93 -18.29 12.51
CA THR A 19 33.16 -17.16 11.96
C THR A 19 31.69 -17.10 12.40
N ASP A 20 31.15 -18.15 13.04
CA ASP A 20 29.75 -18.24 13.47
C ASP A 20 29.42 -17.35 14.67
N PHE A 21 30.41 -17.00 15.50
CA PHE A 21 30.20 -16.14 16.66
C PHE A 21 30.05 -14.65 16.31
N LEU A 22 30.57 -14.22 15.16
CA LEU A 22 30.45 -12.84 14.70
C LEU A 22 29.07 -12.58 14.08
N PHE A 23 28.51 -13.57 13.37
CA PHE A 23 27.13 -13.51 12.87
C PHE A 23 26.11 -13.50 14.00
N ALA A 24 26.26 -14.36 15.02
CA ALA A 24 25.34 -14.39 16.16
C ALA A 24 25.34 -13.09 16.99
N ARG A 25 26.46 -12.36 17.07
CA ARG A 25 26.50 -11.04 17.75
C ARG A 25 25.83 -9.92 16.96
N ILE A 26 25.91 -9.94 15.63
CA ILE A 26 25.21 -8.97 14.77
C ILE A 26 23.68 -9.16 14.84
N THR A 27 23.20 -10.40 15.00
CA THR A 27 21.77 -10.69 15.19
C THR A 27 21.25 -10.26 16.56
N VAL A 28 22.07 -10.23 17.61
CA VAL A 28 21.61 -9.78 18.94
C VAL A 28 21.53 -8.25 19.01
N GLU A 29 22.53 -7.52 18.51
CA GLU A 29 22.50 -6.04 18.55
C GLU A 29 21.39 -5.44 17.66
N ARG A 30 21.11 -5.99 16.47
CA ARG A 30 19.99 -5.52 15.62
C ARG A 30 18.60 -5.76 16.23
N PHE A 31 18.47 -6.71 17.16
CA PHE A 31 17.19 -7.11 17.75
C PHE A 31 16.94 -6.54 19.16
N THR A 32 17.94 -5.86 19.76
CA THR A 32 17.79 -5.22 21.09
C THR A 32 16.75 -4.08 21.14
N SER A 33 16.27 -3.57 20.00
CA SER A 33 15.22 -2.55 19.94
C SER A 33 13.80 -3.09 19.76
N LEU A 34 13.58 -4.41 19.77
CA LEU A 34 12.29 -5.06 19.41
C LEU A 34 11.42 -5.41 20.63
N PHE A 35 11.35 -4.51 21.63
CA PHE A 35 10.60 -4.74 22.88
C PHE A 35 9.08 -4.95 22.68
N CYS A 36 8.51 -4.63 21.52
CA CYS A 36 7.09 -4.82 21.19
C CYS A 36 6.85 -5.76 19.98
N SER A 37 7.81 -6.65 19.70
CA SER A 37 7.72 -7.54 18.53
C SER A 37 7.16 -8.92 18.87
N SER A 38 6.22 -9.36 18.04
CA SER A 38 5.75 -10.74 17.99
C SER A 38 6.43 -11.47 16.84
N PHE A 39 7.03 -12.61 17.13
CA PHE A 39 7.76 -13.43 16.17
C PHE A 39 7.03 -14.75 15.96
N ALA A 40 7.08 -15.29 14.76
CA ALA A 40 6.62 -16.65 14.53
C ALA A 40 7.34 -17.30 13.35
N THR A 41 7.42 -18.62 13.44
CA THR A 41 7.85 -19.52 12.36
C THR A 41 6.76 -20.56 12.15
N VAL A 42 6.49 -20.89 10.88
CA VAL A 42 5.53 -21.92 10.50
C VAL A 42 6.19 -22.97 9.61
N TYR A 43 5.73 -24.21 9.78
CA TYR A 43 6.11 -25.37 8.98
C TYR A 43 4.86 -25.98 8.35
N TRP A 44 4.99 -26.48 7.13
CA TRP A 44 3.96 -27.27 6.48
C TRP A 44 4.18 -28.74 6.82
N ASP A 45 3.21 -29.37 7.49
CA ASP A 45 3.18 -30.82 7.66
C ASP A 45 2.43 -31.44 6.46
N PRO A 46 3.14 -32.10 5.52
CA PRO A 46 2.49 -32.70 4.36
C PRO A 46 1.68 -33.95 4.69
N GLN A 47 1.97 -34.65 5.79
CA GLN A 47 1.27 -35.87 6.19
C GLN A 47 -0.10 -35.52 6.78
N GLN A 48 -0.13 -34.54 7.68
CA GLN A 48 -1.36 -34.09 8.33
C GLN A 48 -2.07 -32.96 7.56
N LYS A 49 -1.43 -32.42 6.52
CA LYS A 49 -1.90 -31.27 5.72
C LYS A 49 -2.27 -30.08 6.60
N MET A 50 -1.42 -29.79 7.57
CA MET A 50 -1.64 -28.73 8.54
C MET A 50 -0.41 -27.84 8.71
N VAL A 51 -0.65 -26.64 9.22
CA VAL A 51 0.42 -25.71 9.59
C VAL A 51 0.82 -25.97 11.04
N LEU A 52 2.12 -26.19 11.26
CA LEU A 52 2.72 -26.24 12.59
C LEU A 52 3.32 -24.87 12.89
N LEU A 53 2.75 -24.17 13.88
CA LEU A 53 3.15 -22.82 14.27
C LEU A 53 4.02 -22.85 15.53
N LYS A 54 5.17 -22.19 15.47
CA LYS A 54 6.02 -21.88 16.62
C LYS A 54 6.03 -20.37 16.87
N GLU A 55 5.53 -19.96 18.02
CA GLU A 55 5.47 -18.56 18.45
C GLU A 55 6.75 -18.16 19.19
N GLY A 56 7.13 -16.88 19.09
CA GLY A 56 8.28 -16.31 19.80
C GLY A 56 9.65 -16.70 19.24
N VAL A 57 9.70 -17.38 18.09
CA VAL A 57 10.95 -17.88 17.50
C VAL A 57 11.01 -17.56 16.01
N LEU A 58 12.19 -17.12 15.56
CA LEU A 58 12.56 -16.99 14.14
C LEU A 58 13.56 -18.09 13.79
N GLU A 59 13.07 -19.18 13.20
CA GLU A 59 13.89 -20.28 12.68
C GLU A 59 14.01 -20.14 11.16
N THR A 60 15.23 -19.90 10.65
CA THR A 60 15.47 -19.67 9.22
C THR A 60 15.25 -20.91 8.35
N GLU A 61 15.25 -22.09 8.97
CA GLU A 61 14.93 -23.38 8.33
C GLU A 61 13.42 -23.64 8.23
N GLY A 62 12.58 -22.74 8.77
CA GLY A 62 11.14 -22.82 8.67
C GLY A 62 10.60 -22.55 7.27
N ASP A 63 9.43 -23.12 6.97
CA ASP A 63 8.76 -22.93 5.67
C ASP A 63 8.14 -21.53 5.51
N ALA A 64 7.92 -20.78 6.59
CA ALA A 64 7.82 -19.32 6.57
C ALA A 64 8.13 -18.76 7.97
N TYR A 65 8.70 -17.57 8.02
CA TYR A 65 8.99 -16.90 9.28
C TYR A 65 8.96 -15.38 9.10
N GLY A 66 8.79 -14.67 10.21
CA GLY A 66 8.52 -13.25 10.17
C GLY A 66 8.12 -12.69 11.52
N TYR A 67 7.97 -11.37 11.57
CA TYR A 67 7.60 -10.67 12.78
C TYR A 67 6.67 -9.50 12.49
N LEU A 68 5.88 -9.16 13.51
CA LEU A 68 5.17 -7.89 13.61
C LEU A 68 5.80 -7.09 14.75
N ASN A 69 6.37 -5.93 14.44
CA ASN A 69 6.74 -4.94 15.43
C ASN A 69 5.57 -3.97 15.60
N ASP A 70 4.78 -4.15 16.67
CA ASP A 70 3.58 -3.34 16.93
C ASP A 70 3.96 -2.02 17.62
N THR A 71 4.42 -1.06 16.83
CA THR A 71 4.75 0.29 17.31
C THR A 71 3.67 1.32 17.00
N LEU A 72 2.48 0.89 16.57
CA LEU A 72 1.40 1.76 16.09
C LEU A 72 1.08 2.92 17.05
N SER A 73 0.98 2.65 18.36
CA SER A 73 0.66 3.69 19.35
C SER A 73 1.78 4.71 19.58
N SER A 74 3.03 4.36 19.26
CA SER A 74 4.22 5.19 19.53
C SER A 74 4.72 5.94 18.30
N THR A 75 4.68 5.32 17.12
CA THR A 75 5.22 5.86 15.86
C THR A 75 4.14 6.10 14.81
N GLY A 76 2.90 5.65 15.06
CA GLY A 76 1.85 5.63 14.07
C GLY A 76 1.95 4.46 13.08
N TRP A 77 2.93 3.57 13.20
CA TRP A 77 3.07 2.42 12.31
C TRP A 77 3.43 1.14 13.06
N SER A 78 2.79 0.03 12.72
CA SER A 78 3.40 -1.29 12.90
C SER A 78 4.30 -1.59 11.69
N ILE A 79 5.27 -2.48 11.87
CA ILE A 79 6.11 -2.99 10.77
C ILE A 79 5.99 -4.51 10.72
N LEU A 80 5.62 -5.04 9.57
CA LEU A 80 5.51 -6.48 9.32
C LEU A 80 6.55 -6.89 8.30
N GLU A 81 7.35 -7.91 8.63
CA GLU A 81 8.26 -8.53 7.68
C GLU A 81 8.01 -10.03 7.62
N ILE A 82 7.82 -10.55 6.40
CA ILE A 82 7.52 -11.96 6.14
C ILE A 82 8.39 -12.46 5.00
N ARG A 83 8.94 -13.66 5.19
CA ARG A 83 9.62 -14.40 4.15
C ARG A 83 8.81 -15.65 3.76
N VAL A 84 8.97 -16.10 2.51
CA VAL A 84 8.63 -17.45 1.98
C VAL A 84 7.35 -17.59 1.12
N THR A 85 6.63 -18.72 1.16
CA THR A 85 5.64 -19.14 0.14
C THR A 85 4.26 -18.57 0.43
N PHE A 86 3.44 -18.37 -0.61
CA PHE A 86 2.21 -17.59 -0.52
C PHE A 86 1.21 -18.02 0.57
N PHE A 87 0.82 -19.30 0.64
CA PHE A 87 -0.14 -19.76 1.66
C PHE A 87 0.39 -19.57 3.09
N LEU A 88 1.64 -19.99 3.34
CA LEU A 88 2.24 -19.87 4.66
C LEU A 88 2.53 -18.41 5.04
N ALA A 89 2.91 -17.57 4.08
CA ALA A 89 3.04 -16.13 4.26
C ALA A 89 1.70 -15.50 4.66
N GLY A 90 0.62 -15.89 3.98
CA GLY A 90 -0.74 -15.51 4.37
C GLY A 90 -1.07 -15.93 5.79
N TYR A 91 -0.85 -17.20 6.13
CA TYR A 91 -1.09 -17.73 7.47
C TYR A 91 -0.32 -16.95 8.53
N LEU A 92 0.97 -16.72 8.29
CA LEU A 92 1.82 -16.01 9.23
C LEU A 92 1.36 -14.55 9.42
N GLU A 93 1.03 -13.84 8.34
CA GLU A 93 0.45 -12.50 8.42
C GLU A 93 -0.86 -12.50 9.20
N GLY A 94 -1.74 -13.44 8.89
CA GLY A 94 -3.06 -13.56 9.50
C GLY A 94 -2.97 -13.83 11.00
N PHE A 95 -2.00 -14.65 11.42
CA PHE A 95 -1.75 -14.94 12.81
C PHE A 95 -1.13 -13.76 13.56
N LEU A 96 -0.02 -13.20 13.03
CA LEU A 96 0.72 -12.11 13.68
C LEU A 96 -0.10 -10.82 13.78
N THR A 97 -0.93 -10.52 12.77
CA THR A 97 -1.70 -9.27 12.71
C THR A 97 -3.16 -9.43 13.14
N ALA A 98 -3.57 -10.61 13.62
CA ALA A 98 -4.96 -10.97 13.89
C ALA A 98 -5.75 -9.96 14.73
N LYS A 99 -5.15 -9.44 15.82
CA LYS A 99 -5.78 -8.42 16.66
C LYS A 99 -6.05 -7.14 15.86
N GLN A 100 -5.03 -6.64 15.17
CA GLN A 100 -5.14 -5.42 14.36
C GLN A 100 -6.11 -5.62 13.18
N MET A 101 -6.18 -6.83 12.59
CA MET A 101 -7.18 -7.16 11.56
C MET A 101 -8.62 -7.04 12.08
N MET A 102 -8.89 -7.58 13.27
CA MET A 102 -10.23 -7.52 13.86
C MET A 102 -10.63 -6.08 14.21
N ASP A 103 -9.72 -5.32 14.83
CA ASP A 103 -9.97 -3.92 15.18
C ASP A 103 -10.16 -3.06 13.91
N HIS A 104 -9.31 -3.23 12.89
CA HIS A 104 -9.41 -2.51 11.63
C HIS A 104 -10.69 -2.86 10.86
N TYR A 105 -11.10 -4.14 10.81
CA TYR A 105 -12.37 -4.54 10.23
C TYR A 105 -13.56 -3.88 10.95
N ALA A 106 -13.55 -3.83 12.28
CA ALA A 106 -14.59 -3.17 13.07
C ALA A 106 -14.67 -1.65 12.82
N ASN A 107 -13.55 -1.02 12.44
CA ASN A 107 -13.51 0.39 12.08
C ASN A 107 -13.99 0.64 10.66
N MET A 108 -13.54 -0.18 9.70
CA MET A 108 -13.76 0.03 8.27
C MET A 108 -15.09 -0.48 7.75
N TYR A 109 -15.60 -1.60 8.29
CA TYR A 109 -16.89 -2.17 7.87
C TYR A 109 -18.04 -1.15 7.84
N PRO A 110 -18.32 -0.40 8.93
CA PRO A 110 -19.41 0.57 8.94
C PRO A 110 -19.17 1.81 8.04
N GLN A 111 -17.95 2.03 7.55
CA GLN A 111 -17.64 3.13 6.63
C GLN A 111 -18.17 2.85 5.21
N LEU A 112 -18.25 1.58 4.82
CA LEU A 112 -18.66 1.16 3.48
C LEU A 112 -20.02 0.44 3.47
N ILE A 113 -20.29 -0.39 4.48
CA ILE A 113 -21.53 -1.17 4.60
C ILE A 113 -22.29 -0.65 5.82
N ASN A 114 -23.10 0.38 5.62
CA ASN A 114 -23.90 1.03 6.65
C ASN A 114 -25.42 0.78 6.52
N ASP A 115 -25.86 0.20 5.41
CA ASP A 115 -27.25 -0.20 5.16
C ASP A 115 -27.30 -1.71 4.85
N PRO A 116 -28.17 -2.50 5.50
CA PRO A 116 -28.38 -3.92 5.19
C PRO A 116 -28.64 -4.22 3.70
N LYS A 117 -29.21 -3.26 2.94
CA LYS A 117 -29.44 -3.37 1.50
C LYS A 117 -28.15 -3.44 0.68
N ILE A 118 -27.04 -2.92 1.20
CA ILE A 118 -25.71 -2.97 0.55
C ILE A 118 -25.10 -4.37 0.71
N LEU A 119 -25.30 -5.00 1.87
CA LEU A 119 -24.57 -6.21 2.26
C LEU A 119 -24.80 -7.38 1.29
N SER A 120 -26.06 -7.73 1.02
CA SER A 120 -26.39 -8.92 0.21
C SER A 120 -25.89 -8.81 -1.25
N PRO A 121 -26.12 -7.69 -1.97
CA PRO A 121 -25.55 -7.52 -3.31
C PRO A 121 -24.03 -7.63 -3.36
N VAL A 122 -23.33 -7.00 -2.39
CA VAL A 122 -21.86 -7.03 -2.31
C VAL A 122 -21.34 -8.44 -2.02
N GLN A 123 -21.92 -9.13 -1.04
CA GLN A 123 -21.58 -10.52 -0.73
C GLN A 123 -21.77 -11.44 -1.93
N ASN A 124 -22.90 -11.31 -2.63
CA ASN A 124 -23.18 -12.12 -3.81
C ASN A 124 -22.21 -11.85 -4.96
N PHE A 125 -21.86 -10.58 -5.21
CA PHE A 125 -20.88 -10.23 -6.24
C PHE A 125 -19.49 -10.79 -5.90
N MET A 126 -19.01 -10.56 -4.67
CA MET A 126 -17.69 -11.01 -4.24
C MET A 126 -17.57 -12.54 -4.22
N ALA A 127 -18.63 -13.26 -3.83
CA ALA A 127 -18.65 -14.72 -3.88
C ALA A 127 -18.52 -15.24 -5.32
N LYS A 128 -19.28 -14.67 -6.27
CA LYS A 128 -19.19 -15.04 -7.70
C LYS A 128 -17.83 -14.69 -8.30
N GLN A 129 -17.25 -13.56 -7.91
CA GLN A 129 -15.94 -13.11 -8.39
C GLN A 129 -14.81 -14.03 -7.90
N ASP A 130 -14.86 -14.45 -6.64
CA ASP A 130 -13.91 -15.42 -6.07
C ASP A 130 -14.06 -16.80 -6.72
N GLU A 131 -15.30 -17.27 -6.91
CA GLU A 131 -15.59 -18.53 -7.60
C GLU A 131 -15.04 -18.52 -9.03
N TRP A 132 -15.33 -17.47 -9.80
CA TRP A 132 -14.81 -17.31 -11.15
C TRP A 132 -13.28 -17.27 -11.18
N THR A 133 -12.65 -16.52 -10.27
CA THR A 133 -11.19 -16.44 -10.19
C THR A 133 -10.58 -17.82 -9.93
N ARG A 134 -11.12 -18.57 -8.97
CA ARG A 134 -10.65 -19.92 -8.65
C ARG A 134 -10.87 -20.90 -9.80
N GLU A 135 -11.98 -20.78 -10.53
CA GLU A 135 -12.22 -21.58 -11.73
C GLU A 135 -11.18 -21.29 -12.81
N GLN A 136 -10.91 -20.01 -13.12
CA GLN A 136 -9.88 -19.64 -14.10
C GLN A 136 -8.48 -20.12 -13.69
N VAL A 137 -8.12 -20.01 -12.40
CA VAL A 137 -6.88 -20.58 -11.87
C VAL A 137 -6.84 -22.10 -12.11
N LYS A 138 -7.92 -22.83 -11.81
CA LYS A 138 -7.97 -24.28 -12.00
C LYS A 138 -7.77 -24.67 -13.47
N LEU A 139 -8.39 -23.93 -14.39
CA LEU A 139 -8.35 -24.21 -15.82
C LEU A 139 -7.01 -23.84 -16.46
N ASN A 140 -6.41 -22.71 -16.06
CA ASN A 140 -5.36 -22.07 -16.85
C ASN A 140 -3.98 -22.02 -16.17
N LYS A 141 -3.84 -22.32 -14.86
CA LYS A 141 -2.56 -22.16 -14.13
C LYS A 141 -1.37 -22.94 -14.68
N SER A 142 -1.62 -24.01 -15.45
CA SER A 142 -0.56 -24.84 -16.02
C SER A 142 0.02 -24.26 -17.33
N SER A 143 -0.73 -23.40 -18.01
CA SER A 143 -0.40 -22.87 -19.35
C SER A 143 -0.23 -21.35 -19.37
N ASP A 144 -0.77 -20.62 -18.39
CA ASP A 144 -0.74 -19.16 -18.34
C ASP A 144 -0.10 -18.66 -17.02
N PRO A 145 1.04 -17.93 -17.10
CA PRO A 145 1.69 -17.35 -15.93
C PRO A 145 0.78 -16.43 -15.11
N LEU A 146 -0.14 -15.68 -15.75
CA LEU A 146 -1.09 -14.81 -15.05
C LEU A 146 -1.93 -15.63 -14.07
N TRP A 147 -2.53 -16.72 -14.53
CA TRP A 147 -3.39 -17.56 -13.73
C TRP A 147 -2.63 -18.40 -12.70
N LYS A 148 -1.36 -18.73 -12.97
CA LYS A 148 -0.48 -19.33 -11.96
C LYS A 148 -0.23 -18.38 -10.79
N HIS A 149 0.09 -17.11 -11.09
CA HIS A 149 0.26 -16.08 -10.06
C HIS A 149 -1.05 -15.68 -9.38
N ALA A 150 -2.19 -15.72 -10.09
CA ALA A 150 -3.49 -15.53 -9.46
C ALA A 150 -3.76 -16.64 -8.44
N GLY A 151 -3.37 -17.88 -8.74
CA GLY A 151 -3.43 -19.00 -7.81
C GLY A 151 -2.57 -18.78 -6.56
N PHE A 152 -1.39 -18.16 -6.70
CA PHE A 152 -0.56 -17.76 -5.57
C PHE A 152 -1.24 -16.72 -4.68
N ILE A 153 -1.84 -15.69 -5.27
CA ILE A 153 -2.57 -14.63 -4.53
C ILE A 153 -3.76 -15.24 -3.77
N VAL A 154 -4.54 -16.09 -4.43
CA VAL A 154 -5.66 -16.81 -3.80
C VAL A 154 -5.18 -17.68 -2.64
N ALA A 155 -4.07 -18.42 -2.81
CA ALA A 155 -3.49 -19.22 -1.73
C ALA A 155 -3.02 -18.36 -0.56
N GLN A 156 -2.47 -17.16 -0.79
CA GLN A 156 -2.12 -16.23 0.28
C GLN A 156 -3.36 -15.76 1.05
N MET A 157 -4.47 -15.48 0.37
CA MET A 157 -5.73 -15.11 1.02
C MET A 157 -6.31 -16.25 1.86
N ASP A 158 -6.25 -17.49 1.36
CA ASP A 158 -6.67 -18.69 2.10
C ASP A 158 -5.81 -18.88 3.36
N GLY A 159 -4.49 -18.68 3.22
CA GLY A 159 -3.55 -18.67 4.33
C GLY A 159 -3.91 -17.60 5.36
N LEU A 160 -4.14 -16.36 4.92
CA LEU A 160 -4.50 -15.23 5.78
C LEU A 160 -5.74 -15.54 6.64
N GLN A 161 -6.77 -16.12 6.04
CA GLN A 161 -7.97 -16.56 6.77
C GLN A 161 -7.64 -17.65 7.80
N ALA A 162 -6.82 -18.64 7.42
CA ALA A 162 -6.45 -19.73 8.32
C ALA A 162 -5.61 -19.23 9.52
N GLY A 163 -4.69 -18.29 9.30
CA GLY A 163 -3.84 -17.70 10.33
C GLY A 163 -4.64 -16.90 11.38
N VAL A 164 -5.53 -16.02 10.92
CA VAL A 164 -6.38 -15.24 11.85
C VAL A 164 -7.36 -16.15 12.59
N ALA A 165 -7.81 -17.24 11.95
CA ALA A 165 -8.70 -18.21 12.59
C ALA A 165 -7.99 -19.01 13.69
N ASP A 166 -6.74 -19.42 13.48
CA ASP A 166 -5.95 -20.10 14.52
C ASP A 166 -5.70 -19.19 15.72
N TRP A 167 -5.28 -17.95 15.47
CA TRP A 167 -5.11 -16.95 16.53
C TRP A 167 -6.42 -16.72 17.30
N ALA A 168 -7.54 -16.53 16.59
CA ALA A 168 -8.84 -16.30 17.21
C ALA A 168 -9.24 -17.47 18.12
N LYS A 169 -9.05 -18.71 17.66
CA LYS A 169 -9.32 -19.92 18.43
C LYS A 169 -8.48 -19.96 19.72
N LYS A 170 -7.17 -19.69 19.63
CA LYS A 170 -6.28 -19.64 20.80
C LYS A 170 -6.70 -18.58 21.82
N GLN A 171 -7.23 -17.45 21.35
CA GLN A 171 -7.69 -16.35 22.20
C GLN A 171 -9.16 -16.50 22.66
N GLY A 172 -9.84 -17.59 22.33
CA GLY A 172 -11.27 -17.77 22.65
C GLY A 172 -12.18 -16.77 21.95
N LYS A 173 -11.77 -16.21 20.81
CA LYS A 173 -12.51 -15.23 20.01
C LYS A 173 -13.16 -15.87 18.78
N LYS A 174 -14.21 -15.24 18.26
CA LYS A 174 -14.80 -15.62 16.97
C LYS A 174 -13.86 -15.25 15.82
N PRO A 175 -13.54 -16.17 14.90
CA PRO A 175 -12.69 -15.87 13.75
C PRO A 175 -13.41 -14.94 12.76
N LEU A 176 -12.62 -14.17 11.99
CA LEU A 176 -13.14 -13.41 10.86
C LEU A 176 -13.70 -14.37 9.79
N SER A 177 -14.83 -14.01 9.19
CA SER A 177 -15.42 -14.78 8.09
C SER A 177 -14.60 -14.58 6.80
N LEU A 178 -14.78 -15.47 5.82
CA LEU A 178 -14.19 -15.29 4.49
C LEU A 178 -14.57 -13.93 3.89
N PHE A 179 -15.84 -13.54 4.00
CA PHE A 179 -16.30 -12.23 3.54
C PHE A 179 -15.57 -11.07 4.20
N ALA A 180 -15.25 -11.16 5.51
CA ALA A 180 -14.48 -10.12 6.18
C ALA A 180 -13.06 -10.01 5.61
N ILE A 181 -12.41 -11.14 5.29
CA ILE A 181 -11.09 -11.14 4.64
C ILE A 181 -11.15 -10.55 3.24
N GLN A 182 -12.14 -10.95 2.44
CA GLN A 182 -12.34 -10.41 1.10
C GLN A 182 -12.68 -8.91 1.15
N PHE A 183 -13.48 -8.47 2.12
CA PHE A 183 -13.84 -7.07 2.33
C PHE A 183 -12.59 -6.21 2.57
N LEU A 184 -11.69 -6.63 3.46
CA LEU A 184 -10.45 -5.92 3.74
C LEU A 184 -9.60 -5.75 2.48
N ASN A 185 -9.51 -6.79 1.65
CA ASN A 185 -8.73 -6.74 0.41
C ASN A 185 -9.40 -5.93 -0.72
N ALA A 186 -10.73 -5.78 -0.69
CA ALA A 186 -11.51 -5.12 -1.71
C ALA A 186 -11.95 -3.68 -1.35
N VAL A 187 -11.44 -3.08 -0.26
CA VAL A 187 -11.88 -1.75 0.21
C VAL A 187 -11.85 -0.69 -0.90
N GLY A 188 -10.79 -0.65 -1.73
CA GLY A 188 -10.71 0.25 -2.87
C GLY A 188 -11.75 -0.06 -3.95
N ASP A 189 -11.91 -1.34 -4.29
CA ASP A 189 -12.87 -1.80 -5.29
C ASP A 189 -14.33 -1.51 -4.88
N LEU A 190 -14.63 -1.58 -3.58
CA LEU A 190 -15.95 -1.32 -3.01
C LEU A 190 -16.43 0.13 -3.21
N LEU A 191 -15.50 1.09 -3.41
CA LEU A 191 -15.84 2.50 -3.65
C LEU A 191 -16.60 2.72 -4.97
N ASP A 192 -16.35 1.87 -5.96
CA ASP A 192 -17.04 1.85 -7.26
C ASP A 192 -18.11 0.75 -7.32
N LEU A 193 -17.84 -0.42 -6.71
CA LEU A 193 -18.74 -1.57 -6.77
C LEU A 193 -20.05 -1.32 -6.03
N ILE A 194 -20.03 -0.73 -4.83
CA ILE A 194 -21.26 -0.46 -4.06
C ILE A 194 -22.23 0.44 -4.85
N PRO A 195 -21.80 1.60 -5.41
CA PRO A 195 -22.63 2.43 -6.28
C PRO A 195 -23.16 1.71 -7.53
N ALA A 196 -22.39 0.78 -8.09
CA ALA A 196 -22.81 0.00 -9.25
C ALA A 196 -23.91 -1.01 -8.91
N LEU A 197 -23.79 -1.70 -7.77
CA LEU A 197 -24.72 -2.74 -7.33
C LEU A 197 -25.98 -2.20 -6.65
N VAL A 198 -25.86 -1.09 -5.94
CA VAL A 198 -26.97 -0.46 -5.21
C VAL A 198 -27.06 1.01 -5.61
N PRO A 199 -27.58 1.31 -6.81
CA PRO A 199 -27.81 2.69 -7.22
C PRO A 199 -28.86 3.31 -6.31
N THR A 200 -28.49 4.27 -5.48
CA THR A 200 -29.48 5.04 -4.72
C THR A 200 -30.24 6.00 -5.64
N SER A 201 -31.56 6.12 -5.44
CA SER A 201 -32.44 7.03 -6.20
C SER A 201 -32.05 8.51 -6.05
N ASN A 202 -31.31 8.86 -4.99
CA ASN A 202 -30.70 10.17 -4.78
C ASN A 202 -29.22 10.17 -5.18
N ARG A 203 -28.93 9.94 -6.47
CA ARG A 203 -27.60 10.18 -7.06
C ARG A 203 -27.05 11.58 -6.76
N LEU A 204 -27.95 12.55 -6.49
CA LEU A 204 -27.67 13.93 -6.10
C LEU A 204 -27.09 14.11 -4.68
N LEU A 205 -27.11 13.07 -3.82
CA LEU A 205 -26.61 13.14 -2.42
C LEU A 205 -25.19 12.60 -2.24
N ARG A 206 -24.51 12.10 -3.29
CA ARG A 206 -23.06 12.25 -3.30
C ARG A 206 -22.86 13.76 -3.39
N ASN A 207 -22.43 14.41 -2.31
CA ASN A 207 -21.95 15.78 -2.39
C ASN A 207 -20.80 15.79 -3.39
N PHE A 208 -21.08 15.96 -4.68
CA PHE A 208 -20.08 16.07 -5.74
C PHE A 208 -19.17 17.28 -5.47
N LYS A 209 -19.64 18.23 -4.64
CA LYS A 209 -18.88 19.37 -4.09
C LYS A 209 -17.84 18.99 -3.03
N LEU A 210 -17.96 17.82 -2.42
CA LEU A 210 -16.99 17.31 -1.46
C LEU A 210 -16.15 16.26 -2.17
N PRO A 211 -14.83 16.21 -1.90
CA PRO A 211 -14.00 15.13 -2.41
C PRO A 211 -14.65 13.80 -1.99
N GLY A 212 -15.16 13.04 -2.97
CA GLY A 212 -15.74 11.71 -2.73
C GLY A 212 -14.77 10.83 -1.94
N MET A 213 -15.27 9.78 -1.28
CA MET A 213 -14.43 8.85 -0.51
C MET A 213 -13.24 8.35 -1.36
N GLY A 214 -12.02 8.76 -0.99
CA GLY A 214 -10.76 8.40 -1.66
C GLY A 214 -10.18 9.53 -2.51
N HIS A 215 -9.24 10.29 -1.96
CA HIS A 215 -8.38 11.23 -2.72
C HIS A 215 -6.93 10.95 -2.34
N CYS A 216 -5.97 11.18 -3.21
CA CYS A 216 -4.55 11.04 -2.88
C CYS A 216 -3.79 12.14 -3.59
N SER A 217 -2.62 12.48 -3.06
CA SER A 217 -1.67 13.36 -3.74
C SER A 217 -0.39 12.57 -3.94
N ALA A 218 0.17 12.59 -5.15
CA ALA A 218 1.48 12.01 -5.43
C ALA A 218 2.37 13.01 -6.17
N LEU A 219 3.67 12.90 -5.93
CA LEU A 219 4.68 13.69 -6.62
C LEU A 219 5.90 12.83 -6.92
N ILE A 220 6.27 12.77 -8.19
CA ILE A 220 7.56 12.26 -8.64
C ILE A 220 8.38 13.46 -9.09
N LYS A 221 9.52 13.71 -8.43
CA LYS A 221 10.34 14.90 -8.63
C LYS A 221 11.74 14.49 -9.08
N MET A 222 12.13 14.97 -10.27
CA MET A 222 13.50 14.89 -10.75
C MET A 222 14.23 16.17 -10.34
N LEU A 223 15.42 16.03 -9.73
CA LEU A 223 16.25 17.17 -9.37
C LEU A 223 16.90 17.82 -10.62
N PRO A 224 17.27 19.11 -10.57
CA PRO A 224 17.56 19.91 -11.77
C PRO A 224 18.66 19.36 -12.68
N GLY A 225 19.73 18.80 -12.12
CA GLY A 225 20.83 18.16 -12.84
C GLY A 225 20.74 16.64 -12.85
N PHE A 226 19.56 16.08 -12.58
CA PHE A 226 19.31 14.64 -12.42
C PHE A 226 20.11 14.01 -11.27
N GLU A 227 20.47 14.79 -10.25
CA GLU A 227 21.30 14.35 -9.13
C GLU A 227 20.60 13.30 -8.26
N ASN A 228 19.27 13.38 -8.21
CA ASN A 228 18.42 12.43 -7.52
C ASN A 228 17.02 12.42 -8.14
N LEU A 229 16.27 11.36 -7.85
CA LEU A 229 14.84 11.24 -8.14
C LEU A 229 14.13 10.99 -6.81
N LEU A 230 13.15 11.85 -6.51
CA LEU A 230 12.34 11.78 -5.31
C LEU A 230 10.93 11.29 -5.65
N PHE A 231 10.37 10.43 -4.79
CA PHE A 231 9.11 9.74 -5.04
C PHE A 231 8.25 9.75 -3.79
N ALA A 232 7.03 10.28 -3.88
CA ALA A 232 6.16 10.46 -2.73
C ALA A 232 4.68 10.25 -3.00
N HIS A 233 3.98 9.86 -1.94
CA HIS A 233 2.54 9.68 -1.93
C HIS A 233 1.94 10.04 -0.56
N SER A 234 0.84 10.78 -0.56
CA SER A 234 0.02 11.08 0.63
C SER A 234 -1.41 10.59 0.42
N SER A 235 -1.81 9.58 1.18
CA SER A 235 -3.15 8.97 1.10
C SER A 235 -4.19 9.88 1.75
N TRP A 236 -5.36 10.05 1.13
CA TRP A 236 -6.53 10.64 1.76
C TRP A 236 -7.73 9.70 1.76
N TYR A 237 -8.22 9.40 2.95
CA TYR A 237 -9.46 8.64 3.12
C TYR A 237 -10.03 8.91 4.53
N THR A 238 -10.94 8.08 5.02
CA THR A 238 -11.44 8.20 6.40
C THR A 238 -10.30 7.98 7.39
N TYR A 239 -10.23 8.77 8.47
CA TYR A 239 -9.23 8.58 9.52
C TYR A 239 -9.46 7.27 10.29
N ALA A 240 -10.63 6.63 10.16
CA ALA A 240 -10.84 5.27 10.68
C ALA A 240 -9.90 4.23 10.03
N ALA A 241 -9.28 4.56 8.90
CA ALA A 241 -8.31 3.71 8.21
C ALA A 241 -6.89 3.80 8.79
N THR A 242 -6.56 4.70 9.72
CA THR A 242 -5.18 4.95 10.19
C THR A 242 -4.55 3.84 11.06
N MET A 243 -5.10 2.62 11.03
CA MET A 243 -4.44 1.44 11.59
C MET A 243 -3.44 0.93 10.58
N ARG A 244 -2.17 1.32 10.71
CA ARG A 244 -1.18 1.17 9.64
C ARG A 244 -0.16 0.09 9.93
N ILE A 245 0.13 -0.69 8.90
CA ILE A 245 1.25 -1.64 8.88
C ILE A 245 2.10 -1.34 7.64
N TYR A 246 3.38 -1.02 7.83
CA TYR A 246 4.34 -1.03 6.73
C TYR A 246 4.83 -2.46 6.54
N LYS A 247 4.78 -2.97 5.30
CA LYS A 247 5.02 -4.38 4.99
C LYS A 247 6.25 -4.57 4.14
N HIS A 248 7.05 -5.55 4.51
CA HIS A 248 8.18 -6.05 3.76
C HIS A 248 7.94 -7.54 3.48
N TRP A 249 7.85 -7.92 2.21
CA TRP A 249 7.66 -9.30 1.80
C TRP A 249 8.85 -9.75 0.94
N ASP A 250 9.41 -10.92 1.26
CA ASP A 250 10.39 -11.63 0.44
C ASP A 250 9.87 -13.03 0.11
N PHE A 251 9.09 -13.12 -0.97
CA PHE A 251 8.57 -14.39 -1.45
C PHE A 251 9.60 -15.11 -2.33
N ARG A 252 9.96 -16.33 -1.93
CA ARG A 252 10.83 -17.20 -2.73
C ARG A 252 9.98 -17.94 -3.76
N ILE A 253 9.92 -17.41 -4.97
CA ILE A 253 9.11 -17.94 -6.07
C ILE A 253 10.04 -18.53 -7.13
N THR A 254 9.91 -19.84 -7.39
CA THR A 254 10.72 -20.56 -8.39
C THR A 254 10.03 -20.61 -9.76
N GLU A 255 9.06 -19.74 -10.00
CA GLU A 255 8.29 -19.65 -11.25
C GLU A 255 9.08 -18.81 -12.28
N PRO A 256 9.43 -19.34 -13.47
CA PRO A 256 10.34 -18.66 -14.40
C PRO A 256 9.89 -17.27 -14.88
N ASN A 257 8.58 -17.00 -14.95
CA ASN A 257 8.03 -15.73 -15.40
C ASN A 257 7.89 -14.71 -14.27
N THR A 258 8.31 -15.05 -13.04
CA THR A 258 8.32 -14.10 -11.94
C THR A 258 9.36 -13.00 -12.18
N ALA A 259 8.91 -11.75 -12.18
CA ALA A 259 9.77 -10.58 -12.17
C ALA A 259 10.36 -10.35 -10.77
N THR A 260 9.53 -10.41 -9.73
CA THR A 260 9.97 -10.28 -8.33
C THR A 260 8.98 -10.92 -7.35
N GLY A 261 9.50 -11.47 -6.26
CA GLY A 261 8.75 -11.81 -5.05
C GLY A 261 9.04 -10.86 -3.88
N LYS A 262 9.94 -9.88 -4.06
CA LYS A 262 10.32 -8.88 -3.05
C LYS A 262 9.50 -7.60 -3.22
N LEU A 263 8.86 -7.15 -2.14
CA LEU A 263 8.04 -5.94 -2.10
C LEU A 263 8.23 -5.20 -0.76
N SER A 264 8.21 -3.87 -0.78
CA SER A 264 8.09 -3.04 0.43
C SER A 264 7.08 -1.92 0.19
N PHE A 265 6.09 -1.81 1.07
CA PHE A 265 4.92 -0.96 0.83
C PHE A 265 4.18 -0.59 2.11
N SER A 266 3.54 0.58 2.11
CA SER A 266 2.60 0.97 3.16
C SER A 266 1.28 0.22 3.01
N SER A 267 0.67 -0.22 4.10
CA SER A 267 -0.53 -1.06 4.04
C SER A 267 -1.34 -0.97 5.36
N TYR A 268 -2.23 -1.94 5.53
CA TYR A 268 -3.21 -2.08 6.60
C TYR A 268 -3.25 -3.54 7.09
N PRO A 269 -3.72 -3.81 8.32
CA PRO A 269 -3.90 -5.17 8.82
C PRO A 269 -4.82 -6.00 7.91
N GLY A 270 -4.36 -7.16 7.45
CA GLY A 270 -5.13 -8.09 6.61
C GLY A 270 -5.26 -7.72 5.12
N PHE A 271 -4.68 -6.58 4.71
CA PHE A 271 -4.68 -6.17 3.32
C PHE A 271 -3.48 -6.78 2.61
N LEU A 272 -3.72 -7.66 1.65
CA LEU A 272 -2.68 -8.23 0.80
C LEU A 272 -2.31 -7.28 -0.37
N VAL A 273 -2.48 -5.98 -0.14
CA VAL A 273 -2.28 -4.85 -1.05
C VAL A 273 -2.01 -3.59 -0.20
N SER A 274 -1.47 -2.54 -0.81
CA SER A 274 -1.21 -1.25 -0.17
C SER A 274 -2.49 -0.45 0.04
N LEU A 275 -3.41 -0.45 -0.93
CA LEU A 275 -4.56 0.47 -1.05
C LEU A 275 -4.14 1.93 -1.24
N ASP A 276 -3.00 2.38 -0.73
CA ASP A 276 -2.64 3.79 -0.76
C ASP A 276 -2.56 4.42 -2.15
N ASP A 277 -1.75 3.96 -3.10
CA ASP A 277 -0.79 2.84 -3.13
C ASP A 277 0.65 3.39 -3.16
N PHE A 278 1.59 2.74 -2.46
CA PHE A 278 3.03 3.05 -2.53
C PHE A 278 3.85 1.76 -2.43
N TYR A 279 4.62 1.44 -3.47
CA TYR A 279 5.40 0.21 -3.55
C TYR A 279 6.82 0.43 -4.06
N LEU A 280 7.75 -0.29 -3.44
CA LEU A 280 9.11 -0.53 -3.89
C LEU A 280 9.23 -2.01 -4.24
N LEU A 281 9.58 -2.31 -5.49
CA LEU A 281 9.53 -3.67 -6.03
C LEU A 281 10.94 -4.15 -6.37
N GLY A 282 11.23 -5.42 -6.09
CA GLY A 282 12.53 -6.02 -6.40
C GLY A 282 12.85 -6.12 -7.89
N SER A 283 11.88 -5.88 -8.78
CA SER A 283 12.13 -5.71 -10.22
C SER A 283 12.81 -4.38 -10.55
N GLY A 284 12.97 -3.46 -9.58
CA GLY A 284 13.46 -2.11 -9.79
C GLY A 284 12.35 -1.09 -10.11
N LEU A 285 11.10 -1.54 -10.17
CA LEU A 285 9.94 -0.66 -10.35
C LEU A 285 9.53 -0.02 -9.01
N MET A 286 9.11 1.24 -9.07
CA MET A 286 8.42 1.94 -7.99
C MET A 286 7.02 2.30 -8.49
N MET A 287 5.99 2.00 -7.70
CA MET A 287 4.60 2.22 -8.11
C MET A 287 3.82 2.99 -7.06
N THR A 288 3.11 4.03 -7.51
CA THR A 288 2.12 4.73 -6.70
C THR A 288 0.88 5.03 -7.53
N GLN A 289 -0.22 5.42 -6.89
CA GLN A 289 -1.45 5.75 -7.59
C GLN A 289 -2.22 6.87 -6.90
N THR A 290 -3.15 7.50 -7.64
CA THR A 290 -4.24 8.26 -7.03
C THR A 290 -5.57 7.91 -7.68
N THR A 291 -6.65 7.80 -6.90
CA THR A 291 -7.98 7.40 -7.40
C THR A 291 -8.67 8.47 -8.24
N ASN A 292 -9.08 8.11 -9.46
CA ASN A 292 -9.96 8.93 -10.27
C ASN A 292 -11.42 8.56 -10.00
N ASN A 293 -12.32 9.53 -10.16
CA ASN A 293 -13.75 9.26 -10.08
C ASN A 293 -14.30 8.88 -11.45
N VAL A 294 -15.41 8.12 -11.46
CA VAL A 294 -16.20 7.88 -12.66
C VAL A 294 -17.58 8.50 -12.45
N PHE A 295 -17.81 9.67 -13.05
CA PHE A 295 -19.07 10.39 -12.98
C PHE A 295 -20.08 9.89 -14.02
N ASN A 296 -19.59 9.37 -15.14
CA ASN A 296 -20.43 8.72 -16.14
C ASN A 296 -20.87 7.33 -15.66
N SER A 297 -21.97 7.31 -14.92
CA SER A 297 -22.52 6.09 -14.32
C SER A 297 -22.96 5.01 -15.31
N SER A 298 -23.17 5.32 -16.59
CA SER A 298 -23.46 4.30 -17.61
C SER A 298 -22.30 3.31 -17.81
N LEU A 299 -21.08 3.71 -17.42
CA LEU A 299 -19.92 2.82 -17.46
C LEU A 299 -20.01 1.69 -16.43
N PHE A 300 -20.77 1.86 -15.34
CA PHE A 300 -20.90 0.83 -14.30
C PHE A 300 -21.65 -0.42 -14.78
N ASP A 301 -22.41 -0.35 -15.87
CA ASP A 301 -23.06 -1.51 -16.50
C ASP A 301 -22.03 -2.54 -17.04
N LYS A 302 -20.77 -2.14 -17.17
CA LYS A 302 -19.66 -3.03 -17.59
C LYS A 302 -19.04 -3.80 -16.42
N ILE A 303 -19.37 -3.47 -15.17
CA ILE A 303 -18.81 -4.15 -13.99
C ILE A 303 -19.47 -5.51 -13.86
N THR A 304 -18.66 -6.56 -13.83
CA THR A 304 -19.11 -7.96 -13.79
C THR A 304 -18.24 -8.78 -12.84
N PRO A 305 -18.79 -9.79 -12.13
CA PRO A 305 -17.97 -10.68 -11.30
C PRO A 305 -16.98 -11.51 -12.11
N ASN A 306 -17.14 -11.62 -13.44
CA ASN A 306 -16.19 -12.33 -14.32
C ASN A 306 -15.00 -11.43 -14.70
N SER A 307 -14.36 -10.86 -13.69
CA SER A 307 -13.21 -9.96 -13.82
C SER A 307 -12.29 -10.11 -12.60
N LEU A 308 -11.06 -9.61 -12.70
CA LEU A 308 -10.15 -9.55 -11.56
C LEU A 308 -10.25 -8.17 -10.90
N LEU A 309 -10.48 -8.14 -9.59
CA LEU A 309 -10.51 -6.89 -8.82
C LEU A 309 -9.15 -6.16 -8.92
N SER A 310 -9.15 -4.85 -8.74
CA SER A 310 -7.95 -4.02 -8.89
C SER A 310 -6.80 -4.49 -8.00
N TRP A 311 -7.08 -4.82 -6.73
CA TRP A 311 -6.03 -5.30 -5.82
C TRP A 311 -5.34 -6.59 -6.32
N GLN A 312 -6.09 -7.48 -6.99
CA GLN A 312 -5.54 -8.70 -7.61
C GLN A 312 -4.66 -8.33 -8.80
N ARG A 313 -5.15 -7.46 -9.69
CA ARG A 313 -4.43 -7.05 -10.90
C ARG A 313 -3.16 -6.27 -10.59
N VAL A 314 -3.17 -5.41 -9.57
CA VAL A 314 -1.97 -4.72 -9.06
C VAL A 314 -0.93 -5.74 -8.59
N ARG A 315 -1.33 -6.72 -7.78
CA ARG A 315 -0.43 -7.79 -7.29
C ARG A 315 0.11 -8.68 -8.42
N LEU A 316 -0.69 -8.96 -9.43
CA LEU A 316 -0.26 -9.69 -10.63
C LEU A 316 0.78 -8.89 -11.42
N ALA A 317 0.51 -7.60 -11.68
CA ALA A 317 1.43 -6.72 -12.37
C ALA A 317 2.76 -6.57 -11.62
N HIS A 318 2.75 -6.44 -10.29
CA HIS A 318 3.98 -6.45 -9.48
C HIS A 318 4.80 -7.73 -9.63
N SER A 319 4.12 -8.88 -9.69
CA SER A 319 4.80 -10.17 -9.71
C SER A 319 5.42 -10.49 -11.08
N LEU A 320 4.85 -9.95 -12.17
CA LEU A 320 5.16 -10.35 -13.55
C LEU A 320 5.92 -9.30 -14.36
N ALA A 321 5.83 -8.02 -14.01
CA ALA A 321 6.39 -6.94 -14.83
C ALA A 321 7.82 -6.55 -14.44
N ARG A 322 8.67 -6.36 -15.45
CA ARG A 322 10.03 -5.83 -15.35
C ARG A 322 10.14 -4.38 -15.84
N THR A 323 9.17 -3.92 -16.62
CA THR A 323 9.09 -2.54 -17.14
C THR A 323 7.73 -1.92 -16.84
N GLY A 324 7.63 -0.60 -16.94
CA GLY A 324 6.35 0.10 -16.80
C GLY A 324 5.30 -0.31 -17.86
N GLU A 325 5.73 -0.56 -19.09
CA GLU A 325 4.84 -1.02 -20.18
C GLU A 325 4.32 -2.44 -19.92
N GLU A 326 5.17 -3.37 -19.48
CA GLU A 326 4.74 -4.70 -19.07
C GLU A 326 3.75 -4.63 -17.91
N TRP A 327 4.01 -3.76 -16.93
CA TRP A 327 3.09 -3.55 -15.80
C TRP A 327 1.71 -3.10 -16.30
N ALA A 328 1.67 -2.14 -17.23
CA ALA A 328 0.43 -1.65 -17.81
C ALA A 328 -0.33 -2.73 -18.58
N LYS A 329 0.37 -3.54 -19.38
CA LYS A 329 -0.21 -4.67 -20.12
C LYS A 329 -0.79 -5.72 -19.19
N THR A 330 -0.05 -6.12 -18.16
CA THR A 330 -0.51 -7.10 -17.17
C THR A 330 -1.72 -6.57 -16.38
N PHE A 331 -1.65 -5.33 -15.89
CA PHE A 331 -2.73 -4.69 -15.15
C PHE A 331 -4.03 -4.55 -15.96
N SER A 332 -3.92 -4.37 -17.28
CA SER A 332 -5.06 -4.18 -18.18
C SER A 332 -5.90 -5.46 -18.37
N MET A 333 -5.33 -6.64 -18.11
CA MET A 333 -6.03 -7.92 -18.30
C MET A 333 -7.16 -8.08 -17.27
N HIS A 334 -8.33 -8.54 -17.74
CA HIS A 334 -9.52 -8.76 -16.92
C HIS A 334 -9.94 -7.53 -16.07
N ASN A 335 -9.79 -6.33 -16.61
CA ASN A 335 -10.19 -5.07 -15.97
C ASN A 335 -11.61 -5.15 -15.39
N SER A 336 -11.74 -4.94 -14.09
CA SER A 336 -13.01 -4.95 -13.35
C SER A 336 -13.80 -3.65 -13.46
N GLY A 337 -13.17 -2.53 -13.81
CA GLY A 337 -13.78 -1.20 -13.73
C GLY A 337 -14.03 -0.72 -12.30
N THR A 338 -13.39 -1.34 -11.31
CA THR A 338 -13.47 -0.98 -9.89
C THR A 338 -12.12 -0.47 -9.40
N TYR A 339 -12.14 0.41 -8.42
CA TYR A 339 -10.97 1.16 -7.96
C TYR A 339 -10.22 1.86 -9.10
N ASN A 340 -10.95 2.75 -9.77
CA ASN A 340 -10.48 3.43 -10.97
C ASN A 340 -9.40 4.46 -10.62
N ASN A 341 -8.20 4.28 -11.13
CA ASN A 341 -6.99 4.91 -10.61
C ASN A 341 -6.12 5.45 -11.75
N GLN A 342 -5.30 6.46 -11.46
CA GLN A 342 -4.07 6.76 -12.19
C GLN A 342 -2.90 6.12 -11.45
N TYR A 343 -2.22 5.16 -12.07
CA TYR A 343 -0.99 4.54 -11.59
C TYR A 343 0.21 5.18 -12.27
N MET A 344 1.25 5.42 -11.50
CA MET A 344 2.55 5.93 -11.95
C MET A 344 3.58 4.85 -11.66
N VAL A 345 4.08 4.22 -12.72
CA VAL A 345 5.08 3.15 -12.65
C VAL A 345 6.41 3.70 -13.12
N LEU A 346 7.32 3.86 -12.17
CA LEU A 346 8.65 4.40 -12.40
C LEU A 346 9.67 3.27 -12.46
N ASP A 347 10.34 3.14 -13.60
CA ASP A 347 11.40 2.17 -13.84
C ASP A 347 12.77 2.79 -13.56
N ARG A 348 13.38 2.39 -12.44
CA ARG A 348 14.69 2.90 -12.03
C ARG A 348 15.82 2.52 -12.99
N SER A 349 15.67 1.44 -13.76
CA SER A 349 16.70 1.01 -14.73
C SER A 349 16.85 1.98 -15.91
N LYS A 350 15.88 2.87 -16.09
CA LYS A 350 15.85 3.92 -17.13
C LYS A 350 16.30 5.28 -16.63
N VAL A 351 16.78 5.38 -15.39
CA VAL A 351 17.24 6.63 -14.78
C VAL A 351 18.73 6.52 -14.48
N ASN A 352 19.54 7.23 -15.25
CA ASN A 352 20.98 7.37 -15.06
C ASN A 352 21.26 8.72 -14.40
N LEU A 353 21.34 8.74 -13.06
CA LEU A 353 21.54 9.97 -12.30
C LEU A 353 22.77 10.76 -12.78
N GLY A 354 22.62 12.08 -12.84
CA GLY A 354 23.63 13.02 -13.34
C GLY A 354 23.84 13.00 -14.86
N HIS A 355 23.10 12.16 -15.61
CA HIS A 355 23.36 11.95 -17.04
C HIS A 355 22.08 11.97 -17.90
N SER A 356 21.21 10.97 -17.78
CA SER A 356 20.03 10.83 -18.63
C SER A 356 18.85 10.19 -17.93
N VAL A 357 17.66 10.51 -18.42
CA VAL A 357 16.42 9.81 -18.11
C VAL A 357 15.94 9.25 -19.43
N ASP A 358 15.99 7.94 -19.61
CA ASP A 358 15.72 7.25 -20.87
C ASP A 358 14.22 6.94 -21.03
N ASP A 359 13.74 6.81 -22.27
CA ASP A 359 12.33 6.48 -22.51
C ASP A 359 11.94 5.16 -21.82
N GLY A 360 10.72 5.13 -21.29
CA GLY A 360 10.19 4.09 -20.42
C GLY A 360 10.43 4.31 -18.93
N ALA A 361 11.11 5.39 -18.51
CA ALA A 361 11.33 5.68 -17.10
C ALA A 361 10.03 5.92 -16.33
N LEU A 362 9.03 6.58 -16.90
CA LEU A 362 7.73 6.75 -16.25
C LEU A 362 6.61 6.30 -17.18
N THR A 363 5.90 5.24 -16.80
CA THR A 363 4.65 4.84 -17.45
C THR A 363 3.46 5.26 -16.59
N VAL A 364 2.54 6.01 -17.17
CA VAL A 364 1.29 6.41 -16.51
C VAL A 364 0.15 5.57 -17.07
N VAL A 365 -0.62 4.94 -16.18
CA VAL A 365 -1.71 4.01 -16.51
C VAL A 365 -3.00 4.49 -15.87
N GLU A 366 -4.08 4.58 -16.63
CA GLU A 366 -5.38 5.02 -16.13
C GLU A 366 -6.48 4.04 -16.51
N GLN A 367 -7.35 3.75 -15.54
CA GLN A 367 -8.45 2.82 -15.71
C GLN A 367 -9.80 3.47 -15.49
N ILE A 368 -10.78 3.05 -16.29
CA ILE A 368 -12.22 3.17 -16.05
C ILE A 368 -12.91 1.84 -16.41
N PRO A 369 -14.22 1.65 -16.13
CA PRO A 369 -14.92 0.46 -16.60
C PRO A 369 -14.84 0.27 -18.13
N GLY A 370 -14.25 -0.86 -18.52
CA GLY A 370 -14.10 -1.28 -19.91
C GLY A 370 -12.99 -0.58 -20.70
N LEU A 371 -12.12 0.21 -20.07
CA LEU A 371 -10.97 0.83 -20.74
C LEU A 371 -9.80 1.02 -19.77
N VAL A 372 -8.61 0.65 -20.23
CA VAL A 372 -7.34 1.06 -19.63
C VAL A 372 -6.53 1.77 -20.70
N GLU A 373 -6.00 2.95 -20.40
CA GLU A 373 -5.04 3.66 -21.23
C GLU A 373 -3.71 3.79 -20.51
N TYR A 374 -2.61 3.71 -21.25
CA TYR A 374 -1.29 3.96 -20.69
C TYR A 374 -0.39 4.63 -21.71
N SER A 375 0.56 5.42 -21.21
CA SER A 375 1.55 6.11 -22.03
C SER A 375 2.85 6.34 -21.27
N ASP A 376 3.94 6.46 -22.01
CA ASP A 376 5.23 6.90 -21.48
C ASP A 376 5.21 8.42 -21.24
N GLN A 377 5.47 8.81 -19.99
CA GLN A 377 5.52 10.19 -19.51
C GLN A 377 6.92 10.60 -19.03
N THR A 378 7.95 9.91 -19.49
CA THR A 378 9.37 10.22 -19.20
C THR A 378 9.72 11.69 -19.50
N GLN A 379 9.09 12.29 -20.53
CA GLN A 379 9.29 13.70 -20.87
C GLN A 379 8.94 14.66 -19.73
N ALA A 380 7.95 14.32 -18.89
CA ALA A 380 7.60 15.13 -17.72
C ALA A 380 8.72 15.10 -16.66
N LEU A 381 9.34 13.93 -16.45
CA LEU A 381 10.49 13.80 -15.55
C LEU A 381 11.70 14.59 -16.05
N ARG A 382 11.97 14.59 -17.36
CA ARG A 382 13.02 15.43 -17.96
C ARG A 382 12.77 16.92 -17.73
N ARG A 383 11.50 17.35 -17.65
CA ARG A 383 11.10 18.72 -17.31
C ARG A 383 11.07 19.01 -15.81
N GLY A 384 11.16 17.98 -14.98
CA GLY A 384 11.43 18.09 -13.56
C GLY A 384 10.42 17.43 -12.64
N TYR A 385 9.18 17.13 -13.05
CA TYR A 385 8.21 16.50 -12.15
C TYR A 385 6.98 15.88 -12.85
N TRP A 386 6.33 14.95 -12.15
CA TRP A 386 4.98 14.45 -12.44
C TRP A 386 4.11 14.55 -11.17
N PRO A 387 3.03 15.35 -11.18
CA PRO A 387 2.05 15.40 -10.09
C PRO A 387 0.85 14.48 -10.36
N SER A 388 0.19 14.00 -9.31
CA SER A 388 -1.10 13.30 -9.42
C SER A 388 -2.05 13.69 -8.28
N TYR A 389 -3.33 13.88 -8.60
CA TYR A 389 -4.31 14.54 -7.72
C TYR A 389 -5.77 14.21 -8.06
N ASN A 390 -6.08 12.95 -8.38
CA ASN A 390 -7.44 12.43 -8.59
C ASN A 390 -8.23 13.01 -9.78
N ILE A 391 -7.53 13.51 -10.80
CA ILE A 391 -8.12 13.93 -12.07
C ILE A 391 -7.37 13.22 -13.19
N PRO A 392 -8.07 12.55 -14.13
CA PRO A 392 -7.42 11.82 -15.19
C PRO A 392 -6.59 12.72 -16.12
N PHE A 393 -5.40 12.25 -16.47
CA PHE A 393 -4.48 12.89 -17.40
C PHE A 393 -4.83 12.57 -18.86
N HIS A 394 -5.11 11.30 -19.17
CA HIS A 394 -5.42 10.91 -20.54
C HIS A 394 -6.78 11.50 -20.94
N GLN A 395 -6.79 12.32 -21.99
CA GLN A 395 -7.97 13.07 -22.42
C GLN A 395 -9.19 12.19 -22.64
N LYS A 396 -9.01 10.97 -23.17
CA LYS A 396 -10.11 10.05 -23.42
C LYS A 396 -10.70 9.51 -22.11
N ILE A 397 -9.86 9.17 -21.13
CA ILE A 397 -10.30 8.78 -19.79
C ILE A 397 -11.04 9.94 -19.12
N TYR A 398 -10.47 11.15 -19.13
CA TYR A 398 -11.10 12.37 -18.60
C TYR A 398 -12.50 12.59 -19.18
N THR A 399 -12.62 12.49 -20.50
CA THR A 399 -13.86 12.70 -21.23
C THR A 399 -14.90 11.62 -20.94
N LEU A 400 -14.53 10.33 -21.10
CA LEU A 400 -15.46 9.22 -20.92
C LEU A 400 -15.97 9.08 -19.47
N SER A 401 -15.13 9.46 -18.50
CA SER A 401 -15.49 9.46 -17.07
C SER A 401 -16.42 10.59 -16.68
N GLY A 402 -16.68 11.57 -17.56
CA GLY A 402 -17.59 12.68 -17.31
C GLY A 402 -16.98 13.90 -16.61
N TYR A 403 -15.66 14.02 -16.48
CA TYR A 403 -15.05 15.21 -15.84
C TYR A 403 -15.32 16.50 -16.61
N GLY A 404 -15.44 16.44 -17.94
CA GLY A 404 -15.75 17.61 -18.77
C GLY A 404 -17.12 18.23 -18.43
N ASP A 405 -18.10 17.41 -18.08
CA ASP A 405 -19.42 17.90 -17.66
C ASP A 405 -19.38 18.41 -16.22
N MET A 406 -18.65 17.73 -15.34
CA MET A 406 -18.41 18.22 -13.98
C MET A 406 -17.70 19.58 -13.97
N TRP A 407 -16.74 19.82 -14.87
CA TRP A 407 -16.11 21.13 -14.99
C TRP A 407 -17.10 22.20 -15.43
N LYS A 408 -17.95 21.94 -16.43
CA LYS A 408 -18.98 22.91 -16.86
C LYS A 408 -19.94 23.26 -15.73
N GLU A 409 -20.32 22.29 -14.90
CA GLU A 409 -21.33 22.46 -13.85
C GLU A 409 -20.75 23.01 -12.54
N TYR A 410 -19.56 22.56 -12.14
CA TYR A 410 -18.99 22.83 -10.80
C TYR A 410 -17.66 23.60 -10.83
N GLY A 411 -17.12 23.89 -12.01
CA GLY A 411 -15.95 24.76 -12.18
C GLY A 411 -14.60 24.06 -12.03
N GLU A 412 -13.57 24.86 -11.74
CA GLU A 412 -12.15 24.49 -11.89
C GLU A 412 -11.67 23.32 -11.00
N ASP A 413 -12.42 22.93 -9.97
CA ASP A 413 -12.07 21.80 -9.10
C ASP A 413 -11.99 20.47 -9.88
N PHE A 414 -12.64 20.39 -11.05
CA PHE A 414 -12.64 19.24 -11.95
C PHE A 414 -11.75 19.42 -13.19
N SER A 415 -11.05 20.55 -13.29
CA SER A 415 -10.07 20.79 -14.34
C SER A 415 -8.74 20.13 -13.98
N TYR A 416 -8.17 19.35 -14.89
CA TYR A 416 -6.86 18.73 -14.69
C TYR A 416 -5.78 19.78 -14.38
N ASP A 417 -5.80 20.93 -15.06
CA ASP A 417 -4.78 21.95 -14.92
C ASP A 417 -5.05 22.98 -13.82
N LEU A 418 -6.32 23.24 -13.52
CA LEU A 418 -6.73 24.40 -12.71
C LEU A 418 -7.30 24.04 -11.34
N CYS A 419 -7.40 22.76 -11.00
CA CYS A 419 -7.80 22.36 -9.65
C CYS A 419 -6.77 22.88 -8.61
N PRO A 420 -7.16 23.09 -7.35
CA PRO A 420 -6.28 23.66 -6.32
C PRO A 420 -4.93 22.94 -6.20
N ARG A 421 -4.92 21.60 -6.21
CA ARG A 421 -3.70 20.80 -6.10
C ARG A 421 -2.79 20.94 -7.32
N ALA A 422 -3.35 20.98 -8.52
CA ALA A 422 -2.57 21.24 -9.74
C ALA A 422 -1.88 22.62 -9.68
N LYS A 423 -2.59 23.64 -9.21
CA LYS A 423 -2.04 25.00 -9.04
C LYS A 423 -0.93 25.05 -7.99
N ILE A 424 -1.14 24.42 -6.83
CA ILE A 424 -0.14 24.37 -5.76
C ILE A 424 1.11 23.60 -6.22
N PHE A 425 0.96 22.40 -6.79
CA PHE A 425 2.11 21.66 -7.32
C PHE A 425 2.85 22.44 -8.41
N ARG A 426 2.13 23.09 -9.33
CA ARG A 426 2.76 23.89 -10.38
C ARG A 426 3.56 25.07 -9.82
N ARG A 427 3.06 25.72 -8.77
CA ARG A 427 3.74 26.84 -8.09
C ARG A 427 4.97 26.35 -7.30
N ASP A 428 4.82 25.27 -6.53
CA ASP A 428 5.74 24.96 -5.41
C ASP A 428 6.67 23.77 -5.67
N GLN A 429 6.43 22.94 -6.70
CA GLN A 429 7.28 21.76 -6.96
C GLN A 429 8.76 22.10 -7.16
N ALA A 430 9.06 23.32 -7.61
CA ALA A 430 10.41 23.78 -7.83
C ALA A 430 11.19 23.95 -6.52
N ASP A 431 10.51 24.14 -5.38
CA ASP A 431 11.11 24.28 -4.05
C ASP A 431 11.51 22.94 -3.44
N VAL A 432 11.12 21.82 -4.06
CA VAL A 432 11.58 20.48 -3.67
C VAL A 432 13.01 20.26 -4.18
N LYS A 433 13.97 20.26 -3.25
CA LYS A 433 15.42 20.10 -3.51
C LYS A 433 15.99 18.81 -2.94
N ASP A 434 15.30 18.19 -2.00
CA ASP A 434 15.75 17.04 -1.24
C ASP A 434 14.53 16.32 -0.61
N LEU A 435 14.81 15.29 0.18
CA LEU A 435 13.76 14.51 0.82
C LEU A 435 12.96 15.31 1.86
N ASP A 436 13.57 16.28 2.56
CA ASP A 436 12.87 17.05 3.59
C ASP A 436 11.92 18.09 3.00
N SER A 437 12.33 18.79 1.94
CA SER A 437 11.47 19.65 1.14
C SER A 437 10.36 18.86 0.41
N LEU A 438 10.63 17.60 0.04
CA LEU A 438 9.58 16.69 -0.46
C LEU A 438 8.56 16.34 0.63
N LYS A 439 9.03 16.00 1.85
CA LYS A 439 8.12 15.78 3.00
C LYS A 439 7.26 17.02 3.23
N TYR A 440 7.86 18.22 3.19
CA TYR A 440 7.16 19.48 3.40
C TYR A 440 6.02 19.71 2.40
N ILE A 441 6.28 19.62 1.07
CA ILE A 441 5.22 19.84 0.07
C ILE A 441 4.12 18.76 0.17
N MET A 442 4.48 17.52 0.49
CA MET A 442 3.51 16.42 0.57
C MET A 442 2.65 16.45 1.84
N ARG A 443 3.08 17.21 2.85
CA ARG A 443 2.32 17.56 4.07
C ARG A 443 1.67 18.93 4.02
N PHE A 444 1.83 19.67 2.93
CA PHE A 444 1.40 21.06 2.83
C PHE A 444 -0.11 21.24 3.01
N ASN A 445 -0.45 22.15 3.92
CA ASN A 445 -1.80 22.67 4.13
C ASN A 445 -1.74 24.03 4.85
N ASP A 446 -1.74 25.12 4.08
CA ASP A 446 -1.88 26.48 4.61
C ASP A 446 -3.21 27.11 4.15
N TYR A 447 -4.31 26.34 4.27
CA TYR A 447 -5.60 26.69 3.66
C TYR A 447 -6.18 28.06 4.03
N LYS A 448 -5.74 28.62 5.16
CA LYS A 448 -6.16 29.93 5.67
C LYS A 448 -5.50 31.09 4.93
N LYS A 449 -4.31 30.89 4.37
CA LYS A 449 -3.52 31.94 3.71
C LYS A 449 -3.31 31.65 2.22
N ASP A 450 -3.25 30.39 1.82
CA ASP A 450 -3.04 30.02 0.42
C ASP A 450 -4.25 30.44 -0.44
N PRO A 451 -4.06 31.33 -1.45
CA PRO A 451 -5.14 31.80 -2.28
C PRO A 451 -5.81 30.69 -3.11
N TYR A 452 -5.11 29.60 -3.42
CA TYR A 452 -5.68 28.47 -4.17
C TYR A 452 -6.61 27.61 -3.32
N SER A 453 -6.45 27.65 -1.99
CA SER A 453 -7.30 26.91 -1.07
C SER A 453 -8.66 27.59 -0.83
N LYS A 454 -8.77 28.90 -1.05
CA LYS A 454 -10.00 29.68 -0.87
C LYS A 454 -10.68 29.43 0.50
N GLY A 455 -9.87 29.22 1.56
CA GLY A 455 -10.36 28.95 2.90
C GLY A 455 -10.89 27.53 3.16
N ASP A 456 -10.84 26.61 2.19
CA ASP A 456 -11.23 25.21 2.37
C ASP A 456 -10.00 24.35 2.76
N PRO A 457 -10.00 23.68 3.93
CA PRO A 457 -8.88 22.87 4.40
C PRO A 457 -8.60 21.61 3.56
N CYS A 458 -9.41 21.33 2.54
CA CYS A 458 -9.20 20.23 1.60
C CYS A 458 -8.87 20.67 0.17
N LYS A 459 -8.80 21.98 -0.11
CA LYS A 459 -8.29 22.52 -1.38
C LYS A 459 -6.78 22.73 -1.29
N THR A 460 -6.05 21.66 -0.99
CA THR A 460 -4.60 21.66 -0.70
C THR A 460 -3.98 20.29 -0.95
N ILE A 461 -2.66 20.10 -0.74
CA ILE A 461 -1.96 18.82 -0.99
C ILE A 461 -2.25 17.76 0.09
N CYS A 462 -2.43 18.18 1.34
CA CYS A 462 -2.75 17.29 2.44
C CYS A 462 -4.01 17.77 3.19
N CYS A 463 -5.18 17.40 2.68
CA CYS A 463 -6.51 17.81 3.18
C CYS A 463 -6.74 17.52 4.67
N ARG A 464 -7.44 18.44 5.34
CA ARG A 464 -7.90 18.35 6.73
C ARG A 464 -9.41 18.55 6.83
N GLY A 465 -10.19 17.54 6.46
CA GLY A 465 -11.66 17.62 6.46
C GLY A 465 -12.25 17.86 7.85
N ASP A 466 -11.51 17.49 8.90
CA ASP A 466 -11.86 17.68 10.30
C ASP A 466 -11.76 19.15 10.76
N LEU A 467 -11.10 20.01 9.97
CA LEU A 467 -10.96 21.44 10.23
C LEU A 467 -11.96 22.32 9.47
N ARG A 468 -12.92 21.71 8.75
CA ARG A 468 -13.99 22.48 8.10
C ARG A 468 -14.87 23.15 9.16
N ALA A 469 -15.30 24.39 8.86
CA ALA A 469 -16.20 25.13 9.73
C ALA A 469 -17.60 24.50 9.76
N GLU A 470 -18.06 23.98 8.62
CA GLU A 470 -19.36 23.33 8.47
C GLU A 470 -19.16 21.83 8.21
N ASN A 471 -19.93 21.00 8.93
CA ASN A 471 -19.93 19.54 8.79
C ASN A 471 -18.52 18.93 8.77
N PRO A 472 -17.69 19.15 9.82
CA PRO A 472 -16.36 18.56 9.89
C PRO A 472 -16.47 17.04 9.85
N THR A 473 -15.56 16.40 9.14
CA THR A 473 -15.50 14.94 9.02
C THR A 473 -14.11 14.43 9.38
N PRO A 474 -13.97 13.28 10.06
CA PRO A 474 -12.67 12.71 10.35
C PRO A 474 -12.13 12.00 9.10
N GLY A 475 -11.76 12.80 8.09
CA GLY A 475 -11.26 12.31 6.82
C GLY A 475 -10.46 13.38 6.09
N GLY A 476 -9.58 12.92 5.22
CA GLY A 476 -8.57 13.75 4.56
C GLY A 476 -7.27 13.01 4.48
N CYS A 477 -6.19 13.76 4.27
CA CYS A 477 -4.85 13.24 4.21
C CYS A 477 -4.44 12.67 5.57
N TYR A 478 -4.02 11.40 5.63
CA TYR A 478 -3.63 10.76 6.88
C TYR A 478 -2.25 10.10 6.85
N ASP A 479 -1.51 10.22 5.76
CA ASP A 479 -0.12 9.79 5.76
C ASP A 479 0.69 10.55 4.72
N THR A 480 1.99 10.32 4.77
CA THR A 480 2.90 10.57 3.65
C THR A 480 3.99 9.52 3.68
N LYS A 481 4.31 8.96 2.52
CA LYS A 481 5.47 8.09 2.28
C LYS A 481 6.38 8.80 1.28
N VAL A 482 7.67 8.80 1.56
CA VAL A 482 8.70 9.38 0.68
C VAL A 482 9.87 8.40 0.53
N THR A 483 10.48 8.40 -0.64
CA THR A 483 11.79 7.78 -0.87
C THR A 483 12.56 8.61 -1.89
N ASP A 484 13.85 8.35 -2.00
CA ASP A 484 14.65 8.76 -3.15
C ASP A 484 15.18 7.55 -3.92
N PHE A 485 15.96 7.83 -4.97
CA PHE A 485 16.52 6.82 -5.87
C PHE A 485 17.45 5.84 -5.15
N TYR A 486 18.24 6.29 -4.18
CA TYR A 486 19.19 5.43 -3.46
C TYR A 486 18.48 4.59 -2.41
N MET A 487 17.65 5.23 -1.61
CA MET A 487 16.84 4.63 -0.55
C MET A 487 15.91 3.54 -1.09
N ALA A 488 15.28 3.78 -2.24
CA ALA A 488 14.37 2.81 -2.86
C ALA A 488 15.09 1.52 -3.31
N ARG A 489 16.38 1.61 -3.66
CA ARG A 489 17.18 0.43 -4.06
C ARG A 489 17.22 -0.56 -2.91
N ASP A 490 17.32 -0.01 -1.70
CA ASP A 490 17.49 -0.76 -0.49
C ASP A 490 16.14 -1.04 0.21
N PHE A 491 15.04 -0.96 -0.56
CA PHE A 491 13.66 -1.10 -0.07
C PHE A 491 13.32 -0.16 1.10
N GLY A 492 14.02 0.97 1.19
CA GLY A 492 13.84 1.97 2.23
C GLY A 492 12.76 2.98 1.85
N ALA A 493 12.08 3.53 2.85
CA ALA A 493 11.26 4.73 2.73
C ALA A 493 11.25 5.48 4.07
N GLU A 494 10.79 6.73 4.08
CA GLU A 494 10.32 7.38 5.30
C GLU A 494 8.81 7.56 5.23
N ALA A 495 8.12 7.29 6.33
CA ALA A 495 6.66 7.43 6.39
C ALA A 495 6.17 8.06 7.69
N VAL A 496 5.11 8.85 7.60
CA VAL A 496 4.38 9.42 8.74
C VAL A 496 2.91 9.01 8.65
N ASN A 497 2.32 8.64 9.78
CA ASN A 497 0.87 8.37 9.90
C ASN A 497 0.22 9.51 10.67
N GLY A 498 -0.99 9.90 10.28
CA GLY A 498 -1.80 10.95 10.86
C GLY A 498 -2.03 12.16 9.95
N PRO A 499 -3.05 12.98 10.26
CA PRO A 499 -3.34 14.24 9.57
C PRO A 499 -2.25 15.30 9.79
N THR A 500 -2.15 16.28 8.89
CA THR A 500 -0.99 17.21 8.88
C THR A 500 -1.09 18.22 10.00
N THR A 501 0.01 18.39 10.72
CA THR A 501 0.21 19.41 11.76
C THR A 501 1.12 20.54 11.27
N GLN A 502 1.52 20.51 10.00
CA GLN A 502 2.41 21.50 9.41
C GLN A 502 1.82 22.91 9.51
N ASP A 503 2.72 23.90 9.58
CA ASP A 503 2.39 25.33 9.57
C ASP A 503 1.41 25.76 10.69
N GLY A 504 1.43 25.03 11.82
CA GLY A 504 0.67 25.35 13.03
C GLY A 504 -0.76 24.79 13.05
N LEU A 505 -1.10 23.84 12.16
CA LEU A 505 -2.38 23.15 12.23
C LEU A 505 -2.47 22.27 13.49
N PRO A 506 -3.64 22.25 14.17
CA PRO A 506 -3.78 21.47 15.39
C PRO A 506 -3.71 19.96 15.07
N PRO A 507 -3.02 19.18 15.91
CA PRO A 507 -3.09 17.72 15.91
C PRO A 507 -4.53 17.21 15.92
N PHE A 508 -4.77 16.09 15.22
CA PHE A 508 -6.09 15.44 15.23
C PHE A 508 -6.29 14.63 16.51
N ILE A 509 -7.52 14.68 17.06
CA ILE A 509 -7.93 13.97 18.27
C ILE A 509 -9.33 13.38 18.06
N TRP A 510 -9.52 12.11 18.42
CA TRP A 510 -10.79 11.41 18.23
C TRP A 510 -11.94 11.90 19.11
N ASP A 511 -11.68 12.63 20.21
CA ASP A 511 -12.70 13.15 21.13
C ASP A 511 -13.85 13.89 20.41
N LYS A 512 -13.52 14.62 19.34
CA LYS A 512 -14.49 15.38 18.54
C LYS A 512 -15.34 14.52 17.60
N PHE A 513 -14.98 13.25 17.44
CA PHE A 513 -15.57 12.29 16.49
C PHE A 513 -15.83 10.93 17.16
N SER A 514 -16.19 10.94 18.44
CA SER A 514 -16.36 9.74 19.27
C SER A 514 -17.44 8.76 18.78
N SER A 515 -18.37 9.21 17.93
CA SER A 515 -19.41 8.37 17.31
C SER A 515 -18.90 7.49 16.17
N ILE A 516 -17.70 7.75 15.63
CA ILE A 516 -17.09 6.97 14.56
C ILE A 516 -16.28 5.83 15.17
N SER A 517 -16.34 4.62 14.62
CA SER A 517 -15.57 3.48 15.13
C SER A 517 -14.06 3.69 14.89
N HIS A 518 -13.25 3.59 15.94
CA HIS A 518 -11.79 3.80 15.93
C HIS A 518 -11.06 2.89 16.93
N GLN A 519 -11.51 1.64 17.07
CA GLN A 519 -10.93 0.63 17.95
C GLN A 519 -9.45 0.41 17.63
N GLY A 520 -8.61 0.35 18.66
CA GLY A 520 -7.17 0.13 18.52
C GLY A 520 -6.37 1.28 17.90
N LEU A 521 -7.01 2.39 17.53
CA LEU A 521 -6.33 3.57 16.99
C LEU A 521 -5.77 4.46 18.12
N PRO A 522 -4.64 5.15 17.89
CA PRO A 522 -4.18 6.22 18.78
C PRO A 522 -5.25 7.29 18.98
N GLN A 523 -5.39 7.81 20.20
CA GLN A 523 -6.34 8.89 20.51
C GLN A 523 -5.94 10.23 19.88
N TYR A 524 -4.62 10.45 19.75
CA TYR A 524 -4.00 11.72 19.38
C TYR A 524 -2.94 11.47 18.31
N TYR A 525 -2.92 12.28 17.25
CA TYR A 525 -2.01 12.13 16.11
C TYR A 525 -1.07 13.32 16.00
N ASN A 526 0.18 13.10 16.42
CA ASN A 526 1.29 14.04 16.25
C ASN A 526 2.61 13.27 16.03
N PHE A 527 2.54 12.25 15.18
CA PHE A 527 3.70 11.42 14.84
C PHE A 527 4.63 12.15 13.87
N THR A 528 5.88 11.71 13.86
CA THR A 528 6.91 12.19 12.93
C THR A 528 7.22 11.13 11.89
N PHE A 529 7.98 11.50 10.85
CA PHE A 529 8.47 10.53 9.88
C PHE A 529 9.36 9.50 10.55
N VAL A 530 9.13 8.22 10.25
CA VAL A 530 9.97 7.11 10.69
C VAL A 530 10.52 6.35 9.49
N ARG A 531 11.73 5.82 9.64
CA ARG A 531 12.40 5.02 8.62
C ARG A 531 11.76 3.63 8.54
N MET A 532 11.42 3.22 7.33
CA MET A 532 10.92 1.90 6.98
C MET A 532 11.99 1.19 6.17
N GLN A 533 12.45 0.04 6.63
CA GLN A 533 13.48 -0.75 5.95
C GLN A 533 13.40 -2.22 6.41
N PRO A 534 13.54 -3.19 5.50
CA PRO A 534 13.58 -4.60 5.88
C PRO A 534 14.82 -4.92 6.73
N LEU A 535 14.66 -5.87 7.64
CA LEU A 535 15.70 -6.39 8.54
C LEU A 535 16.05 -7.86 8.26
N LEU A 536 15.11 -8.67 7.75
CA LEU A 536 15.30 -10.11 7.49
C LEU A 536 15.85 -10.42 6.10
N PHE A 537 15.80 -9.48 5.16
CA PHE A 537 16.46 -9.62 3.87
C PHE A 537 17.25 -8.37 3.49
N GLU A 538 18.41 -8.62 2.88
CA GLU A 538 19.16 -7.57 2.21
C GLU A 538 18.63 -7.39 0.76
N PRO A 539 18.73 -6.16 0.23
CA PRO A 539 18.17 -5.76 -1.06
C PRO A 539 18.57 -6.66 -2.23
#